data_AF-A0A091BF37-F1
#
_entry.id   AF-A0A091BF37-F1
#
_cell.length_a   1.000
_cell.length_b   1.000
_cell.length_c   1.000
_cell.angle_alpha   90.00
_cell.angle_beta   90.00
_cell.angle_gamma   90.00
#
_symmetry.space_group_name_H-M   'P 1'
#
loop_
_entity.id
_entity.type
_entity.pdbx_description
1 polymer ?
#
loop_
_entity_poly.entity_id
_entity_poly.type
_entity_poly.pdbx_seq_one_letter_code
_entity_poly.pdbx_strand_id
1 'polypeptide(L)'
;MVRVDPSEAVRSQDILTVVGEHFEIVALNPCGGSILQFALHGICGNFREDDADSMRVLAMLFDIEDALLAAHALGSDFVVVAARPKPQR
;
A
#
# COMPACT_ATOMS: atom_id res chain seq x y z
N MET A 1 -22.27 12.78 1.28
CA MET A 1 -22.03 11.59 0.44
C MET A 1 -21.34 12.10 -0.81
N VAL A 2 -20.02 11.90 -0.91
CA VAL A 2 -19.21 12.38 -2.04
C VAL A 2 -19.74 11.70 -3.30
N ARG A 3 -20.04 12.48 -4.36
CA ARG A 3 -20.31 11.95 -5.70
C ARG A 3 -19.01 11.31 -6.18
N VAL A 4 -18.89 10.00 -6.00
CA VAL A 4 -17.77 9.24 -6.57
C VAL A 4 -18.05 9.13 -8.05
N ASP A 5 -17.16 9.68 -8.88
CA ASP A 5 -17.26 9.49 -10.32
C ASP A 5 -16.96 8.00 -10.60
N PRO A 6 -17.89 7.23 -11.21
CA PRO A 6 -17.66 5.81 -11.46
C PRO A 6 -16.49 5.54 -12.43
N SER A 7 -15.94 6.57 -13.08
CA SER A 7 -14.69 6.49 -13.86
C SER A 7 -13.43 6.76 -13.04
N GLU A 8 -13.56 7.28 -11.83
CA GLU A 8 -12.45 7.55 -10.92
C GLU A 8 -11.78 6.23 -10.53
N ALA A 9 -10.45 6.17 -10.65
CA ALA A 9 -9.62 4.99 -10.36
C ALA A 9 -9.87 3.72 -11.20
N VAL A 10 -10.70 3.74 -12.24
CA VAL A 10 -10.98 2.54 -13.09
C VAL A 10 -9.73 1.98 -13.79
N ARG A 11 -8.70 2.82 -14.01
CA ARG A 11 -7.40 2.44 -14.58
C ARG A 11 -6.23 2.70 -13.63
N SER A 12 -6.48 2.68 -12.32
CA SER A 12 -5.43 2.89 -11.31
C SER A 12 -4.27 1.90 -11.43
N GLN A 13 -4.55 0.66 -11.86
CA GLN A 13 -3.53 -0.36 -12.12
C GLN A 13 -2.54 0.02 -13.23
N ASP A 14 -2.95 0.86 -14.19
CA ASP A 14 -2.09 1.30 -15.30
C ASP A 14 -1.11 2.40 -14.89
N ILE A 15 -1.29 3.01 -13.72
CA ILE A 15 -0.49 4.16 -13.26
C ILE A 15 1.00 3.80 -13.22
N LEU A 16 1.36 2.62 -12.69
CA LEU A 16 2.75 2.19 -12.63
C LEU A 16 3.39 2.04 -14.01
N THR A 17 2.64 1.52 -14.99
CA THR A 17 3.10 1.39 -16.37
C THR A 17 3.37 2.77 -16.97
N VAL A 18 2.41 3.69 -16.87
CA VAL A 18 2.52 5.06 -17.41
C VAL A 18 3.65 5.84 -16.72
N VAL A 19 3.82 5.66 -15.42
CA VAL A 19 4.95 6.26 -14.67
C VAL A 19 6.28 5.72 -15.20
N GLY A 20 6.40 4.43 -15.47
CA GLY A 20 7.60 3.85 -16.07
C GLY A 20 7.88 4.31 -17.51
N GLU A 21 6.84 4.67 -18.27
CA GLU A 21 6.98 5.22 -19.63
C GLU A 21 7.56 6.65 -19.61
N HIS A 22 7.12 7.50 -18.69
CA HIS A 22 7.48 8.93 -18.67
C HIS A 22 8.57 9.32 -17.67
N PHE A 23 8.74 8.55 -16.60
CA PHE A 23 9.67 8.84 -15.51
C PHE A 23 10.66 7.72 -15.30
N GLU A 24 11.81 8.06 -14.75
CA GLU A 24 12.75 7.09 -14.22
C GLU A 24 12.40 6.84 -12.74
N ILE A 25 12.01 5.61 -12.44
CA ILE A 25 11.64 5.20 -11.07
C ILE A 25 12.93 5.11 -10.24
N VAL A 26 13.02 5.92 -9.19
CA VAL A 26 14.14 5.95 -8.25
C VAL A 26 13.89 5.02 -7.07
N ALA A 27 12.64 4.94 -6.60
CA ALA A 27 12.23 3.99 -5.58
C ALA A 27 10.77 3.58 -5.81
N LEU A 28 10.48 2.31 -5.56
CA LEU A 28 9.14 1.75 -5.53
C LEU A 28 8.99 0.98 -4.23
N ASN A 29 8.08 1.43 -3.38
CA ASN A 29 7.82 0.83 -2.08
C ASN A 29 6.36 0.34 -2.03
N PRO A 30 6.11 -0.98 -2.13
CA PRO A 30 4.77 -1.52 -1.90
C PRO A 30 4.43 -1.34 -0.41
N CYS A 31 3.28 -0.73 -0.12
CA CYS A 31 2.85 -0.43 1.25
C CYS A 31 1.86 -1.43 1.81
N GLY A 32 1.67 -2.57 1.14
CA GLY A 32 0.72 -3.59 1.55
C GLY A 32 -0.73 -3.12 1.45
N GLY A 33 -1.49 -3.43 2.50
CA GLY A 33 -2.91 -3.12 2.60
C GLY A 33 -3.81 -4.25 2.12
N SER A 34 -3.28 -5.34 1.58
CA SER A 34 -4.06 -6.43 1.00
C SER A 34 -4.90 -7.19 2.04
N ILE A 35 -4.47 -7.18 3.30
CA ILE A 35 -5.17 -7.82 4.42
C ILE A 35 -5.43 -6.80 5.53
N LEU A 36 -4.39 -6.08 5.96
CA LEU A 36 -4.45 -5.26 7.17
C LEU A 36 -5.46 -4.12 7.07
N GLN A 37 -5.64 -3.53 5.88
CA GLN A 37 -6.62 -2.46 5.67
C GLN A 37 -8.04 -2.92 6.03
N PHE A 38 -8.38 -4.18 5.71
CA PHE A 38 -9.69 -4.76 5.96
C PHE A 38 -9.78 -5.36 7.36
N ALA A 39 -8.73 -6.07 7.79
CA ALA A 39 -8.69 -6.74 9.09
C ALA A 39 -8.78 -5.73 10.26
N LEU A 40 -8.15 -4.56 10.11
CA LEU A 40 -8.14 -3.52 11.12
C LEU A 40 -9.23 -2.45 10.91
N HIS A 41 -10.04 -2.57 9.86
CA HIS A 41 -11.09 -1.61 9.54
C HIS A 41 -12.11 -1.51 10.67
N GLY A 42 -12.21 -0.31 11.27
CA GLY A 42 -13.13 -0.04 12.37
C GLY A 42 -12.69 -0.56 13.75
N ILE A 43 -11.57 -1.27 13.84
CA ILE A 43 -11.05 -1.80 15.11
C ILE A 43 -9.62 -1.34 15.44
N CYS A 44 -8.94 -0.64 14.52
CA CYS A 44 -7.60 -0.09 14.75
C CYS A 44 -7.50 0.72 16.06
N GLY A 45 -8.57 1.45 16.43
CA GLY A 45 -8.62 2.23 17.67
C GLY A 45 -8.68 1.41 18.97
N ASN A 46 -8.87 0.09 18.89
CA ASN A 46 -8.83 -0.79 20.07
C ASN A 46 -7.40 -1.09 20.52
N PHE A 47 -6.41 -0.93 19.63
CA PHE A 47 -5.01 -1.15 19.94
C PHE A 47 -4.44 0.12 20.57
N ARG A 48 -3.98 -0.01 21.81
CA ARG A 48 -3.51 1.15 22.59
C ARG A 48 -1.99 1.19 22.61
N GLU A 49 -1.43 2.37 22.38
CA GLU A 49 0.02 2.59 22.42
C GLU A 49 0.62 2.37 23.82
N ASP A 50 -0.17 2.55 24.88
CA ASP A 50 0.23 2.33 26.27
C ASP A 50 0.11 0.86 26.73
N ASP A 51 -0.41 -0.02 25.86
CA ASP A 51 -0.52 -1.45 26.12
C ASP A 51 0.48 -2.25 25.27
N ALA A 52 1.45 -2.88 25.93
CA ALA A 52 2.49 -3.65 25.28
C ALA A 52 1.93 -4.87 24.51
N ASP A 53 0.84 -5.48 24.97
CA ASP A 53 0.22 -6.61 24.28
C ASP A 53 -0.48 -6.17 22.99
N SER A 54 -1.20 -5.04 23.01
CA SER A 54 -1.76 -4.40 21.81
C SER A 54 -0.68 -4.17 20.74
N MET A 55 0.45 -3.56 21.12
CA MET A 55 1.54 -3.28 20.18
C MET A 55 2.23 -4.55 19.67
N ARG A 56 2.35 -5.59 20.51
CA ARG A 56 2.92 -6.88 20.12
C ARG A 56 2.04 -7.61 19.11
N VAL A 57 0.72 -7.56 19.28
CA VAL A 57 -0.23 -8.13 18.32
C VAL A 57 -0.17 -7.37 17.00
N LEU A 58 -0.16 -6.03 17.02
CA LEU A 58 -0.01 -5.24 15.80
C LEU A 58 1.29 -5.55 15.05
N ALA A 59 2.42 -5.64 15.78
CA ALA A 59 3.70 -5.98 15.17
C ALA A 59 3.67 -7.36 14.50
N MET A 60 3.07 -8.37 15.16
CA MET A 60 2.88 -9.69 14.57
C MET A 60 2.04 -9.64 13.29
N LEU A 61 0.96 -8.85 13.28
CA LEU A 61 0.10 -8.70 12.10
C LEU A 61 0.87 -8.05 10.94
N PHE A 62 1.71 -7.05 11.22
CA PHE A 62 2.60 -6.42 10.23
C PHE A 62 3.61 -7.43 9.66
N ASP A 63 4.30 -8.17 10.54
CA ASP A 63 5.28 -9.18 10.12
C ASP A 63 4.66 -10.25 9.22
N ILE A 64 3.41 -10.65 9.49
CA ILE A 64 2.68 -11.64 8.67
C ILE A 64 2.37 -11.07 7.28
N GLU A 65 1.84 -9.84 7.19
CA GLU A 65 1.54 -9.23 5.89
C GLU A 65 2.83 -9.01 5.09
N ASP A 66 3.87 -8.48 5.73
CA ASP A 66 5.19 -8.28 5.11
C ASP A 66 5.79 -9.58 4.58
N ALA A 67 5.69 -10.68 5.35
CA ALA A 67 6.17 -11.99 4.90
C ALA A 67 5.38 -12.51 3.69
N LEU A 68 4.07 -12.30 3.64
CA LEU A 68 3.22 -12.71 2.52
C LEU A 68 3.47 -11.87 1.25
N LEU A 69 3.71 -10.56 1.41
CA LEU A 69 4.11 -9.67 0.34
C LEU A 69 5.49 -10.05 -0.20
N ALA A 70 6.47 -10.30 0.68
CA ALA A 70 7.81 -10.74 0.29
C ALA A 70 7.79 -12.09 -0.45
N ALA A 71 6.91 -13.01 -0.03
CA ALA A 71 6.68 -14.29 -0.69
C ALA A 71 5.95 -14.17 -2.04
N HIS A 72 5.51 -12.97 -2.44
CA HIS A 72 4.66 -12.73 -3.62
C HIS A 72 3.36 -13.55 -3.60
N ALA A 73 2.94 -14.02 -2.42
CA ALA A 73 1.68 -14.76 -2.25
C ALA A 73 0.47 -13.81 -2.33
N LEU A 74 0.70 -12.52 -2.07
CA LEU A 74 -0.25 -11.43 -2.19
C LEU A 74 0.41 -10.27 -2.95
N GLY A 75 -0.37 -9.63 -3.83
CA GLY A 75 0.01 -8.35 -4.43
C GLY A 75 -0.28 -7.20 -3.46
N SER A 76 0.45 -6.09 -3.60
CA SER A 76 0.24 -4.89 -2.78
C SER A 76 -0.84 -4.01 -3.42
N ASP A 77 -1.88 -3.66 -2.66
CA ASP A 77 -2.94 -2.76 -3.13
C ASP A 77 -2.47 -1.29 -3.17
N PHE A 78 -1.51 -0.94 -2.31
CA PHE A 78 -0.90 0.38 -2.27
C PHE A 78 0.57 0.35 -2.63
N VAL A 79 1.04 1.40 -3.30
CA VAL A 79 2.45 1.56 -3.66
C VAL A 79 2.82 3.03 -3.62
N VAL A 80 3.97 3.33 -3.02
CA VAL A 80 4.58 4.65 -3.06
C VAL A 80 5.71 4.60 -4.07
N VAL A 81 5.66 5.50 -5.06
CA VAL A 81 6.68 5.59 -6.10
C VAL A 81 7.35 6.96 -6.03
N ALA A 82 8.67 6.95 -5.89
CA ALA A 82 9.51 8.12 -6.11
C ALA A 82 10.14 8.02 -7.50
N ALA A 83 9.86 8.98 -8.36
CA ALA A 83 10.35 9.00 -9.73
C ALA A 83 10.91 10.37 -10.10
N ARG A 84 11.90 10.40 -11.01
CA ARG A 84 12.45 11.63 -11.59
C ARG A 84 12.08 11.75 -13.06
N PRO A 85 11.91 12.97 -13.61
CA PRO A 85 11.67 13.14 -15.04
C PRO A 85 12.77 12.47 -15.87
N LYS A 86 12.42 11.75 -16.93
CA LYS A 86 13.42 11.24 -17.86
C LYS A 86 14.12 12.41 -18.54
N PRO A 87 15.46 12.38 -18.69
CA PRO A 87 16.15 13.40 -19.49
C PRO A 87 15.60 13.36 -20.91
N GLN A 88 15.05 14.47 -21.37
CA GLN A 88 14.68 14.66 -22.78
C GLN A 88 15.97 14.56 -23.60
N ARG A 89 16.05 13.56 -24.47
CA ARG A 89 17.06 13.53 -25.55
C ARG A 89 16.61 14.42 -26.69
#